data_AF-A0A1K2FWR6-F1
#
_entry.id   AF-A0A1K2FWR6-F1
#
_cell.length_a   1.000
_cell.length_b   1.000
_cell.length_c   1.000
_cell.angle_alpha   90.00
_cell.angle_beta   90.00
_cell.angle_gamma   90.00
#
_symmetry.space_group_name_H-M   'P 1'
#
loop_
_entity.id
_entity.type
_entity.pdbx_description
1 polymer ?
#
loop_
_entity_poly.entity_id
_entity_poly.type
_entity_poly.pdbx_seq_one_letter_code
_entity_poly.pdbx_strand_id
1 'polypeptide(L)'
;MTPAEEIKQAATRLRELATAAADNSGSSNWHTTRHFPDQPDSTFTSLWATGVRPLLGGAGGRGRPPAYVKAPVGDYIAAMDPAVGLALADWLETTAAKLNHSTHPGWQDHVEPHALAVARAINAQP
;
A
#
# COMPACT_ATOMS: atom_id res chain seq x y z
N MET A 1 1.31 -20.52 -14.75
CA MET A 1 1.94 -19.35 -14.13
C MET A 1 3.03 -19.87 -13.22
N THR A 2 4.25 -19.35 -13.35
CA THR A 2 5.38 -19.70 -12.47
C THR A 2 5.38 -18.80 -11.23
N PRO A 3 6.10 -19.18 -10.16
CA PRO A 3 6.20 -18.34 -8.96
C PRO A 3 6.81 -16.97 -9.24
N ALA A 4 7.82 -16.91 -10.10
CA ALA A 4 8.39 -15.63 -10.55
C ALA A 4 7.39 -14.79 -11.36
N GLU A 5 6.52 -15.40 -12.17
CA GLU A 5 5.43 -14.70 -12.87
C GLU A 5 4.39 -14.13 -11.89
N GLU A 6 4.00 -14.89 -10.85
CA GLU A 6 3.10 -14.42 -9.79
C GLU A 6 3.66 -13.19 -9.07
N ILE A 7 4.94 -13.26 -8.70
CA ILE A 7 5.66 -12.17 -8.02
C ILE A 7 5.72 -10.92 -8.91
N LYS A 8 6.04 -11.09 -10.19
CA LYS A 8 6.05 -10.00 -11.17
C LYS A 8 4.66 -9.39 -11.35
N GLN A 9 3.62 -10.22 -11.45
CA GLN A 9 2.24 -9.74 -11.55
C GLN A 9 1.85 -8.88 -10.35
N ALA A 10 2.25 -9.28 -9.14
CA ALA A 10 1.98 -8.49 -7.94
C ALA A 10 2.72 -7.15 -7.93
N ALA A 11 3.96 -7.11 -8.42
CA ALA A 11 4.71 -5.87 -8.60
C ALA A 11 3.99 -4.90 -9.56
N THR A 12 3.53 -5.41 -10.71
CA THR A 12 2.73 -4.63 -11.67
C THR A 12 1.44 -4.12 -11.04
N ARG A 13 0.69 -4.99 -10.36
CA ARG A 13 -0.57 -4.63 -9.69
C ARG A 13 -0.38 -3.53 -8.65
N LEU A 14 0.67 -3.59 -7.83
CA LEU A 14 0.97 -2.53 -6.86
C LEU A 14 1.25 -1.18 -7.53
N ARG A 15 2.00 -1.16 -8.64
CA ARG A 15 2.27 0.08 -9.38
C ARG A 15 1.00 0.65 -10.00
N GLU A 16 0.13 -0.19 -10.54
CA GLU A 16 -1.18 0.22 -11.07
C GLU A 16 -2.07 0.82 -9.97
N LEU A 17 -2.16 0.15 -8.82
CA LEU A 17 -2.93 0.66 -7.67
C LEU A 17 -2.37 1.98 -7.14
N ALA A 18 -1.05 2.09 -7.01
CA ALA A 18 -0.39 3.33 -6.58
C ALA A 18 -0.64 4.49 -7.56
N THR A 19 -0.60 4.20 -8.86
CA THR A 19 -0.90 5.18 -9.93
C THR A 19 -2.36 5.64 -9.85
N ALA A 20 -3.30 4.69 -9.81
CA ALA A 20 -4.73 5.00 -9.71
C ALA A 20 -5.05 5.81 -8.43
N ALA A 21 -4.39 5.48 -7.32
CA ALA A 21 -4.55 6.20 -6.07
C ALA A 21 -4.01 7.65 -6.18
N ALA A 22 -2.84 7.84 -6.79
CA ALA A 22 -2.26 9.17 -7.02
C ALA A 22 -3.10 10.02 -7.99
N ASP A 23 -3.65 9.42 -9.05
CA ASP A 23 -4.53 10.10 -10.01
C ASP A 23 -5.81 10.59 -9.33
N ASN A 24 -6.41 9.75 -8.48
CA ASN A 24 -7.62 10.10 -7.75
C ASN A 24 -7.35 11.21 -6.70
N SER A 25 -6.31 11.02 -5.89
CA SER A 25 -5.94 11.95 -4.82
C SER A 25 -5.27 13.23 -5.34
N GLY A 26 -4.83 13.26 -6.60
CA GLY A 26 -4.06 14.35 -7.19
C GLY A 26 -2.58 14.40 -6.74
N SER A 27 -2.12 13.47 -5.90
CA SER A 27 -0.72 13.37 -5.49
C SER A 27 -0.40 12.02 -4.84
N SER A 28 0.80 11.48 -5.12
CA SER A 28 1.38 10.35 -4.40
C SER A 28 1.88 10.70 -2.99
N ASN A 29 1.98 11.99 -2.67
CA ASN A 29 2.46 12.45 -1.36
C ASN A 29 1.29 12.55 -0.39
N TRP A 30 1.18 11.54 0.47
CA TRP A 30 0.15 11.44 1.49
C TRP A 30 0.64 11.99 2.83
N HIS A 31 -0.30 12.53 3.59
CA HIS A 31 -0.06 13.13 4.89
C HIS A 31 -1.08 12.61 5.89
N THR A 32 -0.64 12.49 7.14
CA THR A 32 -1.51 12.12 8.26
C THR A 32 -1.33 13.10 9.42
N THR A 33 -2.41 13.40 10.13
CA THR A 33 -2.37 14.17 11.39
C THR A 33 -3.11 13.38 12.44
N ARG A 34 -2.42 13.08 13.54
CA ARG A 34 -3.04 12.57 14.76
C ARG A 34 -3.68 13.71 15.53
N HIS A 35 -4.93 13.51 15.92
CA HIS A 35 -5.69 14.43 16.78
C HIS A 35 -5.84 13.86 18.18
N PHE A 36 -5.77 14.73 19.19
CA PHE A 36 -5.88 14.39 20.61
C PHE A 36 -4.96 13.22 21.02
N PRO A 37 -3.64 13.30 20.78
CA PRO A 37 -2.71 12.18 21.00
C PRO A 37 -2.70 11.68 22.45
N ASP A 38 -3.02 12.55 23.41
CA ASP A 38 -3.04 12.23 24.84
C ASP A 38 -4.36 11.58 25.31
N GLN A 39 -5.32 11.34 24.39
CA GLN A 39 -6.64 10.78 24.70
C GLN A 39 -6.88 9.47 23.94
N PRO A 40 -6.47 8.31 24.49
CA PRO A 40 -6.44 7.04 23.76
C PRO A 40 -7.83 6.58 23.26
N ASP A 41 -8.90 6.90 23.99
CA ASP A 41 -10.26 6.49 23.59
C ASP A 41 -10.87 7.37 22.49
N SER A 42 -10.34 8.59 22.34
CA SER A 42 -10.88 9.63 21.45
C SER A 42 -9.93 10.05 20.33
N THR A 43 -8.71 9.50 20.31
CA THR A 43 -7.71 9.82 19.28
C THR A 43 -8.10 9.25 17.91
N PHE A 44 -7.84 10.04 16.87
CA PHE A 44 -8.08 9.67 15.48
C PHE A 44 -7.04 10.31 14.57
N THR A 45 -6.93 9.78 13.36
CA THR A 45 -6.02 10.26 12.33
C THR A 45 -6.81 10.73 11.11
N SER A 46 -6.56 11.96 10.68
CA SER A 46 -7.02 12.47 9.39
C SER A 46 -5.99 12.14 8.30
N LEU A 47 -6.43 11.86 7.07
CA LEU A 47 -5.56 11.52 5.94
C LEU A 47 -5.90 12.37 4.71
N TRP A 48 -4.87 12.96 4.09
CA TRP A 48 -5.02 13.77 2.88
C TRP A 48 -3.79 13.69 1.98
N ALA A 49 -3.97 13.98 0.69
CA ALA A 49 -2.88 14.16 -0.26
C ALA A 49 -2.43 15.62 -0.30
N THR A 50 -1.18 15.85 -0.73
CA THR A 50 -0.68 17.20 -1.04
C THR A 50 -1.64 17.91 -1.99
N GLY A 51 -1.98 19.18 -1.67
CA GLY A 51 -3.08 19.88 -2.35
C GLY A 51 -4.45 19.75 -1.66
N VAL A 52 -4.49 19.16 -0.45
CA VAL A 52 -5.65 19.13 0.48
C VAL A 52 -6.84 18.33 -0.05
N ARG A 53 -6.61 17.32 -0.89
CA ARG A 53 -7.67 16.37 -1.24
C ARG A 53 -7.75 15.28 -0.17
N PRO A 54 -8.91 15.07 0.46
CA PRO A 54 -9.08 13.99 1.45
C PRO A 54 -8.93 12.63 0.77
N LEU A 55 -8.19 11.72 1.42
CA LEU A 55 -8.03 10.34 0.92
C LEU A 55 -9.21 9.45 1.30
N LEU A 56 -9.92 9.82 2.37
CA LEU A 56 -11.11 9.12 2.83
C LEU A 56 -12.35 9.83 2.30
N GLY A 57 -13.12 9.12 1.47
CA GLY A 57 -14.43 9.56 1.04
C GLY A 57 -15.41 9.54 2.21
N GLY A 58 -15.85 10.70 2.68
CA GLY A 58 -16.83 10.80 3.75
C GLY A 58 -17.07 12.25 4.18
N ALA A 59 -18.30 12.71 4.03
CA ALA A 59 -18.68 14.04 4.47
C ALA A 59 -19.01 14.03 5.97
N GLY A 60 -18.10 14.57 6.77
CA GLY A 60 -18.58 15.52 7.74
C GLY A 60 -19.18 16.70 6.97
N GLY A 61 -20.51 16.85 6.91
CA GLY A 61 -21.16 18.05 6.36
C GLY A 61 -20.68 19.36 7.01
N ARG A 62 -21.24 20.52 6.64
CA ARG A 62 -20.85 21.83 7.23
C ARG A 62 -20.72 21.76 8.76
N GLY A 63 -19.50 21.95 9.28
CA GLY A 63 -19.20 21.95 10.71
C GLY A 63 -18.86 20.58 11.32
N ARG A 64 -18.80 19.50 10.54
CA ARG A 64 -18.38 18.17 11.02
C ARG A 64 -16.91 17.91 10.66
N PRO A 65 -16.17 17.17 11.49
CA PRO A 65 -14.79 16.83 11.21
C PRO A 65 -14.64 16.06 9.88
N PRO A 66 -13.52 16.25 9.16
CA PRO A 66 -13.22 15.46 7.95
C PRO A 66 -13.25 13.96 8.27
N ALA A 67 -13.46 13.13 7.26
CA ALA A 67 -13.37 11.68 7.43
C ALA A 67 -12.02 11.30 8.06
N TYR A 68 -12.07 10.41 9.05
CA TYR A 68 -10.93 9.97 9.84
C TYR A 68 -10.97 8.46 10.06
N VAL A 69 -9.85 7.92 10.49
CA VAL A 69 -9.73 6.55 11.02
C VAL A 69 -9.26 6.60 12.47
N LYS A 70 -9.46 5.51 13.21
CA LYS A 70 -8.85 5.36 14.54
C LYS A 70 -7.33 5.45 14.42
N ALA A 71 -6.67 6.06 15.42
CA ALA A 71 -5.25 6.39 15.31
C ALA A 71 -4.34 5.19 14.95
N PRO A 72 -4.49 3.99 15.53
CA PRO A 72 -3.67 2.83 15.14
C PRO A 72 -3.81 2.43 13.66
N VAL A 73 -5.00 2.60 13.08
CA VAL A 73 -5.24 2.34 11.65
C VAL A 73 -4.55 3.41 10.81
N GLY A 74 -4.64 4.68 11.23
CA GLY A 74 -3.97 5.79 10.56
C GLY A 74 -2.45 5.65 10.57
N ASP A 75 -1.86 5.18 11.68
CA ASP A 75 -0.42 4.92 11.77
C ASP A 75 0.01 3.82 10.80
N TYR A 76 -0.76 2.74 10.72
CA TYR A 76 -0.47 1.65 9.78
C TYR A 76 -0.55 2.13 8.33
N ILE A 77 -1.56 2.92 7.98
CA ILE A 77 -1.67 3.51 6.63
C ILE A 77 -0.50 4.45 6.35
N ALA A 78 -0.09 5.28 7.32
CA ALA A 78 1.06 6.16 7.18
C ALA A 78 2.36 5.38 6.96
N ALA A 79 2.51 4.23 7.62
CA ALA A 79 3.65 3.34 7.42
C ALA A 79 3.61 2.58 6.08
N MET A 80 2.42 2.37 5.50
CA MET A 80 2.20 1.68 4.22
C MET A 80 1.85 2.65 3.09
N ASP A 81 2.40 3.86 3.14
CA ASP A 81 2.11 4.90 2.14
C ASP A 81 2.49 4.48 0.70
N PRO A 82 2.13 5.28 -0.32
CA PRO A 82 2.46 4.94 -1.70
C PRO A 82 3.96 4.76 -1.97
N ALA A 83 4.84 5.43 -1.23
CA ALA A 83 6.28 5.28 -1.41
C ALA A 83 6.75 3.89 -0.95
N VAL A 84 6.23 3.39 0.17
CA VAL A 84 6.47 2.00 0.61
C VAL A 84 5.88 1.00 -0.37
N GLY A 85 4.66 1.25 -0.87
CA GLY A 85 4.04 0.39 -1.90
C GLY A 85 4.87 0.27 -3.18
N LEU A 86 5.44 1.39 -3.66
CA LEU A 86 6.31 1.41 -4.83
C LEU A 86 7.66 0.72 -4.57
N ALA A 87 8.29 0.98 -3.42
CA ALA A 87 9.52 0.30 -3.03
C ALA A 87 9.33 -1.23 -2.92
N LEU A 88 8.17 -1.67 -2.41
CA LEU A 88 7.81 -3.08 -2.37
C LEU A 88 7.65 -3.66 -3.78
N ALA A 89 7.03 -2.92 -4.71
CA ALA A 89 6.92 -3.35 -6.09
C ALA A 89 8.28 -3.51 -6.78
N ASP A 90 9.23 -2.61 -6.52
CA ASP A 90 10.59 -2.70 -7.07
C ASP A 90 11.36 -3.89 -6.49
N TRP A 91 11.19 -4.18 -5.20
CA TRP A 91 11.73 -5.36 -4.56
C TRP A 91 11.15 -6.66 -5.15
N LEU A 92 9.83 -6.73 -5.36
CA LEU A 92 9.17 -7.88 -5.99
C LEU A 92 9.67 -8.11 -7.42
N GLU A 93 9.78 -7.05 -8.24
CA GLU A 93 10.29 -7.15 -9.61
C GLU A 93 11.73 -7.69 -9.64
N THR A 94 12.60 -7.16 -8.77
CA THR A 94 13.99 -7.61 -8.65
C THR A 94 14.07 -9.08 -8.23
N THR A 95 13.21 -9.48 -7.29
CA THR A 95 13.14 -10.86 -6.80
C THR A 95 12.66 -11.82 -7.90
N ALA A 96 11.63 -11.45 -8.67
CA ALA A 96 11.16 -12.23 -9.81
C ALA A 96 12.24 -12.38 -10.88
N ALA A 97 12.97 -11.31 -11.19
CA ALA A 97 14.08 -11.34 -12.15
C ALA A 97 15.21 -12.28 -11.68
N LYS A 98 15.58 -12.22 -10.41
CA LYS A 98 16.57 -13.12 -9.80
C LYS A 98 16.12 -14.58 -9.91
N LEU A 99 14.89 -14.90 -9.50
CA LEU A 99 14.35 -16.27 -9.56
C LEU A 99 14.36 -16.84 -10.99
N ASN A 100 13.97 -16.04 -11.98
CA ASN A 100 13.99 -16.46 -13.38
C ASN A 100 15.39 -16.73 -13.91
N HIS A 101 16.39 -16.01 -13.41
CA HIS A 101 17.77 -16.15 -13.87
C HIS A 101 18.55 -17.25 -13.16
N SER A 102 18.31 -17.44 -11.86
CA SER A 102 19.15 -18.30 -11.00
C SER A 102 18.51 -19.62 -10.57
N THR A 103 17.20 -19.80 -10.78
CA THR A 103 16.46 -20.88 -10.14
C THR A 103 15.54 -21.60 -11.13
N HIS A 104 15.66 -22.92 -11.19
CA HIS A 104 14.77 -23.76 -12.00
C HIS A 104 13.30 -23.56 -11.57
N PRO A 105 12.34 -23.44 -12.51
CA PRO A 105 10.95 -23.09 -12.19
C PRO A 105 10.30 -23.93 -11.07
N GLY A 106 10.51 -25.25 -11.09
CA GLY A 106 9.95 -26.16 -10.09
C GLY A 106 10.48 -25.99 -8.65
N TRP A 107 11.52 -25.19 -8.43
CA TRP A 107 12.11 -24.94 -7.10
C TRP A 107 11.90 -23.51 -6.60
N GLN A 108 11.34 -22.62 -7.42
CA GLN A 108 11.23 -21.19 -7.09
C GLN A 108 10.42 -20.93 -5.81
N ASP A 109 9.36 -21.71 -5.57
CA ASP A 109 8.53 -21.63 -4.36
C ASP A 109 9.32 -21.87 -3.07
N HIS A 110 10.35 -22.71 -3.12
CA HIS A 110 11.16 -23.04 -1.96
C HIS A 110 12.29 -22.03 -1.70
N VAL A 111 12.71 -21.30 -2.73
CA VAL A 111 13.84 -20.36 -2.64
C VAL A 111 13.41 -19.01 -2.11
N GLU A 112 12.24 -18.51 -2.49
CA GLU A 112 11.71 -17.20 -2.04
C GLU A 112 10.24 -17.30 -1.56
N PRO A 113 9.92 -18.13 -0.55
CA PRO A 113 8.54 -18.38 -0.12
C PRO A 113 7.83 -17.12 0.39
N HIS A 114 8.57 -16.17 0.97
CA HIS A 114 8.00 -14.93 1.49
C HIS A 114 7.59 -13.96 0.39
N ALA A 115 8.39 -13.83 -0.67
CA ALA A 115 8.05 -12.99 -1.82
C ALA A 115 6.77 -13.50 -2.50
N LEU A 116 6.65 -14.83 -2.63
CA LEU A 116 5.45 -15.45 -3.16
C LEU A 116 4.22 -15.25 -2.26
N ALA A 117 4.38 -15.37 -0.93
CA ALA A 117 3.29 -15.13 0.01
C ALA A 117 2.78 -13.68 -0.08
N VAL A 118 3.69 -12.70 -0.15
CA VAL A 118 3.35 -11.29 -0.36
C VAL A 118 2.65 -11.09 -1.70
N ALA A 119 3.17 -11.67 -2.77
CA ALA A 119 2.59 -11.56 -4.10
C ALA A 119 1.15 -12.10 -4.15
N ARG A 120 0.90 -13.25 -3.52
CA ARG A 120 -0.43 -13.84 -3.42
C ARG A 120 -1.39 -12.96 -2.61
N ALA A 121 -0.92 -12.38 -1.50
CA ALA A 121 -1.73 -11.46 -0.70
C ALA A 121 -2.16 -10.22 -1.50
N ILE A 122 -1.26 -9.67 -2.33
CA ILE A 122 -1.53 -8.53 -3.22
C ILE A 122 -2.50 -8.93 -4.34
N ASN A 123 -2.24 -10.03 -5.03
CA ASN A 123 -3.04 -10.49 -6.17
C ASN A 123 -4.45 -10.93 -5.77
N ALA A 124 -4.67 -11.28 -4.51
CA ALA A 124 -5.99 -11.60 -3.97
C ALA A 124 -6.84 -10.36 -3.63
N GLN A 125 -6.26 -9.15 -3.62
CA GLN A 125 -7.02 -7.92 -3.38
C GLN A 125 -7.87 -7.57 -4.61
N PRO A 126 -9.07 -6.99 -4.42
CA PRO A 126 -9.95 -6.55 -5.50
C PRO A 126 -9.31 -5.49 -6.40
#